data_AF-A0A9P1GY44-F1
#
_entry.id   AF-A0A9P1GY44-F1
#
_cell.length_a   1.000
_cell.length_b   1.000
_cell.length_c   1.000
_cell.angle_alpha   90.00
_cell.angle_beta   90.00
_cell.angle_gamma   90.00
#
_symmetry.space_group_name_H-M   'P 1'
#
loop_
_entity.id
_entity.type
_entity.pdbx_description
1 polymer ?
#
loop_
_entity_poly.entity_id
_entity_poly.type
_entity_poly.pdbx_seq_one_letter_code
_entity_poly.pdbx_strand_id
1 'polypeptide(L)'
;MEPAENCGTLDAWEANAAFWDETIGAEGNKYWQLLQVPCLKRMIPVNSGTRVLELATGNGLGAKLLASQGALVLATDGSESMLKLAAQRTPQDMADRIEYRLLDVTKATAFEALLDDPVVVGGFDVVLINMAIMDIETLDPLAEALPKLLKRGGM
;
A
#
# COMPACT_ATOMS: atom_id res chain seq x y z
N MET A 1 5.09 21.12 -32.64
CA MET A 1 5.20 20.85 -31.20
C MET A 1 4.28 19.68 -30.97
N GLU A 2 4.84 18.47 -30.88
CA GLU A 2 4.04 17.30 -30.55
C GLU A 2 3.45 17.50 -29.15
N PRO A 3 2.19 17.10 -28.90
CA PRO A 3 1.66 17.09 -27.55
C PRO A 3 2.58 16.20 -26.71
N ALA A 4 3.03 16.72 -25.56
CA ALA A 4 3.73 15.90 -24.58
C ALA A 4 2.86 14.65 -24.32
N GLU A 5 3.46 13.47 -24.36
CA GLU A 5 2.81 12.23 -23.93
C GLU A 5 2.07 12.51 -22.62
N ASN A 6 0.79 12.14 -22.57
CA ASN A 6 0.09 12.14 -21.29
C ASN A 6 0.86 11.20 -20.37
N CYS A 7 1.65 11.77 -19.45
CA CYS A 7 2.22 11.09 -18.30
C CYS A 7 1.09 10.31 -17.64
N GLY A 8 1.26 9.00 -17.43
CA GLY A 8 0.24 8.18 -16.77
C GLY A 8 -0.05 8.68 -15.36
N THR A 9 -1.17 8.28 -14.75
CA THR A 9 -1.51 8.72 -13.39
C THR A 9 -0.41 8.36 -12.39
N LEU A 10 0.28 7.23 -12.60
CA LEU A 10 1.41 6.82 -11.77
C LEU A 10 2.61 7.77 -11.87
N ASP A 11 2.94 8.26 -13.06
CA ASP A 11 4.06 9.19 -13.23
C ASP A 11 3.79 10.53 -12.50
N ALA A 12 2.53 10.96 -12.48
CA ALA A 12 2.11 12.12 -11.71
C ALA A 12 2.31 11.91 -10.19
N TRP A 13 2.02 10.71 -9.69
CA TRP A 13 2.28 10.37 -8.28
C TRP A 13 3.77 10.28 -7.96
N GLU A 14 4.58 9.72 -8.86
CA GLU A 14 6.04 9.69 -8.72
C GLU A 14 6.61 11.11 -8.65
N ALA A 15 6.18 12.00 -9.54
CA ALA A 15 6.64 13.39 -9.56
C ALA A 15 6.18 14.20 -8.33
N ASN A 16 5.01 13.91 -7.77
CA ASN A 16 4.41 14.65 -6.65
C ASN A 16 4.71 14.05 -5.27
N ALA A 17 5.45 12.94 -5.19
CA ALA A 17 5.62 12.18 -3.95
C ALA A 17 6.08 13.02 -2.76
N ALA A 18 7.11 13.86 -2.94
CA ALA A 18 7.63 14.71 -1.88
C ALA A 18 6.62 15.75 -1.38
N PHE A 19 5.88 16.39 -2.30
CA PHE A 19 4.87 17.38 -1.95
C PHE A 19 3.70 16.74 -1.18
N TRP A 20 3.25 15.58 -1.65
CA TRP A 20 2.20 14.81 -0.98
C TRP A 20 2.64 14.40 0.43
N ASP A 21 3.84 13.84 0.56
CA ASP A 21 4.39 13.40 1.83
C ASP A 21 4.54 14.55 2.85
N GLU A 22 4.98 15.72 2.42
CA GLU A 22 5.04 16.92 3.26
C GLU A 22 3.64 17.38 3.70
N THR A 23 2.67 17.38 2.78
CA THR A 23 1.29 17.81 3.03
C THR A 23 0.55 16.88 3.99
N ILE A 24 0.76 15.57 3.85
CA ILE A 24 0.16 14.56 4.71
C ILE A 24 0.90 14.48 6.05
N GLY A 25 2.24 14.52 6.03
CA GLY A 25 3.10 14.47 7.21
C GLY A 25 3.20 13.09 7.86
N ALA A 26 4.09 12.99 8.86
CA ALA A 26 4.39 11.73 9.56
C ALA A 26 3.18 11.15 10.31
N GLU A 27 2.39 12.02 10.93
CA GLU A 27 1.20 11.66 11.69
C GLU A 27 -0.07 11.68 10.82
N GLY A 28 0.02 12.05 9.54
CA GLY A 28 -1.15 12.24 8.70
C GLY A 28 -1.95 13.50 9.05
N ASN A 29 -2.77 13.91 8.08
CA ASN A 29 -3.61 15.11 8.21
C ASN A 29 -4.88 14.86 9.05
N LYS A 30 -5.70 15.91 9.20
CA LYS A 30 -6.97 15.82 9.94
C LYS A 30 -7.93 14.76 9.40
N TYR A 31 -7.95 14.52 8.08
CA TYR A 31 -8.82 13.53 7.46
C TYR A 31 -8.36 12.10 7.80
N TRP A 32 -7.05 11.86 7.76
CA TRP A 32 -6.45 10.61 8.26
C TRP A 32 -6.82 10.37 9.72
N GLN A 33 -6.56 11.34 10.60
CA GLN A 33 -6.72 11.20 12.05
C GLN A 33 -8.17 11.04 12.49
N LEU A 34 -9.09 11.84 11.94
CA LEU A 34 -10.47 11.88 12.43
C LEU A 34 -11.43 10.96 11.69
N LEU A 35 -11.10 10.53 10.47
CA LEU A 35 -11.98 9.70 9.65
C LEU A 35 -11.37 8.34 9.33
N GLN A 36 -10.19 8.33 8.70
CA GLN A 36 -9.62 7.08 8.18
C GLN A 36 -9.20 6.14 9.32
N VAL A 37 -8.41 6.62 10.29
CA VAL A 37 -7.92 5.79 11.41
C VAL A 37 -9.08 5.13 12.19
N PRO A 38 -10.13 5.86 12.64
CA PRO A 38 -11.25 5.23 13.34
C PRO A 38 -12.01 4.19 12.50
N CYS A 39 -12.19 4.44 11.20
CA CYS A 39 -12.86 3.50 10.30
C CYS A 39 -12.02 2.24 10.07
N LEU A 40 -10.73 2.40 9.74
CA LEU A 40 -9.81 1.28 9.52
C LEU A 40 -9.70 0.39 10.77
N LYS A 41 -9.58 1.00 11.97
CA LYS A 41 -9.57 0.25 13.25
C LYS A 41 -10.85 -0.52 13.53
N ARG A 42 -12.01 -0.04 13.06
CA ARG A 42 -13.29 -0.74 13.22
C ARG A 42 -13.47 -1.86 12.18
N MET A 43 -12.98 -1.65 10.96
CA MET A 43 -13.18 -2.57 9.83
C MET A 43 -12.18 -3.72 9.82
N ILE A 44 -10.93 -3.46 10.21
CA ILE A 44 -9.82 -4.41 10.05
C ILE A 44 -9.45 -4.98 11.42
N PRO A 45 -9.86 -6.22 11.74
CA PRO A 45 -9.46 -6.87 12.97
C PRO A 45 -7.99 -7.30 12.88
N VAL A 46 -7.09 -6.57 13.54
CA VAL A 46 -5.67 -6.93 13.59
C VAL A 46 -5.34 -7.64 14.89
N ASN A 47 -4.74 -8.82 14.77
CA ASN A 47 -4.06 -9.53 15.85
C ASN A 47 -2.55 -9.59 15.60
N SER A 48 -1.77 -9.95 16.62
CA SER A 48 -0.34 -10.21 16.46
C SER A 48 -0.09 -11.26 15.38
N GLY A 49 0.74 -10.92 14.39
CA GLY A 49 1.09 -11.80 13.27
C GLY A 49 0.10 -11.79 12.10
N THR A 50 -0.94 -10.94 12.13
CA THR A 50 -1.84 -10.75 10.98
C THR A 50 -1.02 -10.33 9.76
N ARG A 51 -1.13 -11.05 8.65
CA ARG A 51 -0.39 -10.75 7.42
C ARG A 51 -1.22 -9.84 6.54
N VAL A 52 -0.66 -8.67 6.23
CA VAL A 52 -1.33 -7.65 5.43
C VAL A 52 -0.53 -7.40 4.16
N LEU A 53 -1.20 -7.36 3.02
CA LEU A 53 -0.68 -6.73 1.80
C LEU A 53 -1.34 -5.36 1.68
N GLU A 54 -0.57 -4.28 1.74
CA GLU A 54 -1.08 -2.94 1.44
C GLU A 54 -0.67 -2.54 0.02
N LEU A 55 -1.64 -2.16 -0.80
CA LEU A 55 -1.48 -1.72 -2.18
C LEU A 55 -1.62 -0.20 -2.24
N ALA A 56 -0.73 0.44 -3.00
CA ALA A 56 -0.63 1.90 -3.08
C ALA A 56 -0.51 2.55 -1.68
N THR A 57 0.52 2.13 -0.92
CA THR A 57 0.76 2.54 0.48
C THR A 57 1.06 4.03 0.64
N GLY A 58 1.46 4.72 -0.44
CA GLY A 58 1.86 6.12 -0.41
C GLY A 58 2.98 6.36 0.60
N ASN A 59 2.75 7.25 1.56
CA ASN A 59 3.72 7.55 2.62
C ASN A 59 3.69 6.59 3.83
N GLY A 60 2.99 5.46 3.70
CA GLY A 60 3.02 4.36 4.66
C GLY A 60 2.21 4.56 5.94
N LEU A 61 1.23 5.48 5.95
CA LEU A 61 0.39 5.69 7.13
C LEU A 61 -0.45 4.45 7.51
N GLY A 62 -1.03 3.77 6.52
CA GLY A 62 -1.80 2.54 6.75
C GLY A 62 -0.90 1.39 7.21
N ALA A 63 0.23 1.17 6.53
CA ALA A 63 1.24 0.21 6.98
C ALA A 63 1.65 0.42 8.44
N LYS A 64 2.02 1.65 8.82
CA LYS A 64 2.41 1.98 10.20
C LYS A 64 1.25 1.76 11.19
N LEU A 65 0.03 2.16 10.82
CA LEU A 65 -1.16 1.92 11.65
C LEU A 65 -1.38 0.43 11.91
N LEU A 66 -1.28 -0.42 10.89
CA LEU A 66 -1.52 -1.85 11.03
C LEU A 66 -0.36 -2.56 11.76
N ALA A 67 0.89 -2.19 11.46
CA ALA A 67 2.07 -2.70 12.16
C ALA A 67 2.08 -2.32 13.64
N SER A 68 1.60 -1.11 14.00
CA SER A 68 1.42 -0.69 15.39
C SER A 68 0.40 -1.55 16.16
N GLN A 69 -0.53 -2.20 15.44
CA GLN A 69 -1.50 -3.14 16.00
C GLN A 69 -1.01 -4.60 16.02
N GLY A 70 0.23 -4.85 15.56
CA GLY A 70 0.86 -6.16 15.56
C GLY A 70 0.81 -6.92 14.24
N ALA A 71 0.35 -6.28 13.15
CA ALA A 71 0.41 -6.88 11.81
C ALA A 71 1.86 -6.99 11.30
N LEU A 72 2.06 -7.93 10.39
CA LEU A 72 3.21 -8.00 9.48
C LEU A 72 2.72 -7.50 8.11
N VAL A 73 3.26 -6.38 7.67
CA VAL A 73 2.76 -5.66 6.49
C VAL A 73 3.78 -5.75 5.36
N LEU A 74 3.35 -6.26 4.22
CA LEU A 74 4.00 -6.03 2.94
C LEU A 74 3.34 -4.79 2.31
N ALA A 75 4.00 -3.65 2.40
CA ALA A 75 3.53 -2.38 1.90
C ALA A 75 4.07 -2.15 0.48
N THR A 76 3.19 -1.89 -0.48
CA THR A 76 3.57 -1.76 -1.88
C THR A 76 3.03 -0.50 -2.51
N ASP A 77 3.78 0.04 -3.46
CA ASP A 77 3.40 1.21 -4.24
C ASP A 77 4.00 1.12 -5.64
N GLY A 78 3.39 1.78 -6.62
CA GLY A 78 3.96 1.92 -7.96
C GLY A 78 5.06 2.99 -8.01
N SER A 79 5.11 3.88 -7.00
CA SER A 79 6.08 4.97 -6.91
C SER A 79 7.28 4.61 -6.04
N GLU A 80 8.47 4.60 -6.64
CA GLU A 80 9.73 4.42 -5.90
C GLU A 80 9.96 5.56 -4.91
N SER A 81 9.63 6.79 -5.30
CA SER A 81 9.75 7.96 -4.44
C SER A 81 8.86 7.86 -3.21
N MET A 82 7.60 7.40 -3.35
CA MET A 82 6.71 7.17 -2.21
C MET A 82 7.26 6.11 -1.26
N LEU A 83 7.71 4.97 -1.78
CA LEU A 83 8.26 3.89 -0.95
C LEU A 83 9.48 4.34 -0.16
N LYS A 84 10.37 5.11 -0.79
CA LYS A 84 11.54 5.68 -0.12
C LYS A 84 11.14 6.59 1.05
N LEU A 85 10.15 7.46 0.85
CA LEU A 85 9.64 8.37 1.88
C LEU A 85 8.94 7.59 3.01
N ALA A 86 8.11 6.60 2.67
CA ALA A 86 7.45 5.72 3.62
C ALA A 86 8.45 4.97 4.51
N ALA A 87 9.49 4.39 3.91
CA ALA A 87 10.57 3.72 4.62
C ALA A 87 11.34 4.69 5.53
N GLN A 88 11.69 5.88 5.05
CA GLN A 88 12.38 6.90 5.87
C GLN A 88 11.56 7.35 7.09
N ARG A 89 10.22 7.38 6.96
CA ARG A 89 9.30 7.73 8.04
C ARG A 89 8.91 6.55 8.93
N THR A 90 9.43 5.36 8.67
CA THR A 90 9.14 4.18 9.48
C THR A 90 10.03 4.20 10.73
N PRO A 91 9.44 4.20 11.94
CA PRO A 91 10.21 4.09 13.18
C PRO A 91 11.02 2.80 13.23
N GLN A 92 12.21 2.86 13.83
CA GLN A 92 13.12 1.71 13.91
C GLN A 92 12.51 0.50 14.62
N ASP A 93 11.66 0.71 15.62
CA ASP A 93 10.96 -0.36 16.36
C ASP A 93 9.85 -1.05 15.54
N MET A 94 9.51 -0.52 14.36
CA MET A 94 8.57 -1.11 13.41
C MET A 94 9.26 -1.68 12.15
N ALA A 95 10.57 -1.50 11.99
CA ALA A 95 11.28 -1.89 10.77
C ALA A 95 11.15 -3.40 10.46
N ASP A 96 11.09 -4.24 11.49
CA ASP A 96 10.93 -5.70 11.33
C ASP A 96 9.50 -6.15 11.01
N ARG A 97 8.53 -5.21 10.99
CA ARG A 97 7.11 -5.50 10.75
C ARG A 97 6.60 -4.97 9.41
N ILE A 98 7.37 -4.11 8.75
CA ILE A 98 6.95 -3.50 7.48
C ILE A 98 8.04 -3.73 6.46
N GLU A 99 7.69 -4.44 5.39
CA GLU A 99 8.52 -4.57 4.21
C GLU A 99 7.94 -3.71 3.10
N TYR A 100 8.77 -2.90 2.44
CA TYR A 100 8.37 -2.04 1.33
C TYR A 100 8.83 -2.62 -0.01
N ARG A 101 7.93 -2.74 -0.99
CA ARG A 101 8.26 -3.25 -2.34
C ARG A 101 7.56 -2.47 -3.45
N LEU A 102 8.24 -2.32 -4.58
CA LEU A 102 7.67 -1.76 -5.79
C LEU A 102 6.64 -2.73 -6.39
N LEU A 103 5.41 -2.27 -6.58
CA LEU A 103 4.36 -3.00 -7.27
C LEU A 103 3.39 -2.01 -7.91
N ASP A 104 3.32 -2.06 -9.24
CA ASP A 104 2.31 -1.33 -10.00
C ASP A 104 1.06 -2.21 -10.15
N VAL A 105 -0.01 -1.80 -9.46
CA VAL A 105 -1.30 -2.51 -9.44
C VAL A 105 -2.00 -2.57 -10.80
N THR A 106 -1.56 -1.77 -11.77
CA THR A 106 -2.08 -1.79 -13.15
C THR A 106 -1.38 -2.83 -14.02
N LYS A 107 -0.32 -3.49 -13.52
CA LYS A 107 0.48 -4.45 -14.28
C LYS A 107 0.24 -5.89 -13.82
N ALA A 108 -0.29 -6.73 -14.71
CA ALA A 108 -0.45 -8.16 -14.45
C ALA A 108 0.89 -8.85 -14.11
N THR A 109 1.97 -8.48 -14.80
CA THR A 109 3.32 -9.03 -14.55
C THR A 109 3.85 -8.71 -13.16
N ALA A 110 3.43 -7.60 -12.55
CA ALA A 110 3.81 -7.26 -11.18
C ALA A 110 3.14 -8.21 -10.17
N PHE A 111 1.87 -8.57 -10.40
CA PHE A 111 1.18 -9.58 -9.59
C PHE A 111 1.68 -10.99 -9.84
N GLU A 112 2.04 -11.36 -11.07
CA GLU A 112 2.67 -12.65 -11.36
C GLU A 112 3.98 -12.81 -10.58
N ALA A 113 4.85 -11.80 -10.62
CA ALA A 113 6.08 -11.80 -9.84
C ALA A 113 5.83 -11.88 -8.32
N LEU A 114 4.81 -11.19 -7.82
CA LEU A 114 4.42 -11.28 -6.41
C LEU A 114 3.91 -12.68 -6.06
N LEU A 115 3.08 -13.30 -6.90
CA LEU A 115 2.52 -14.63 -6.66
C LEU A 115 3.58 -15.73 -6.64
N ASP A 116 4.68 -15.55 -7.38
CA ASP A 116 5.83 -16.46 -7.37
C ASP A 116 6.75 -16.23 -6.14
N ASP A 117 6.57 -15.14 -5.40
CA ASP A 117 7.41 -14.80 -4.26
C ASP A 117 7.03 -15.60 -2.99
N PRO A 118 8.01 -16.14 -2.24
CA PRO A 118 7.76 -16.84 -0.98
C PRO A 118 6.97 -16.02 0.06
N VAL A 119 6.99 -14.69 -0.01
CA VAL A 119 6.22 -13.79 0.86
C VAL A 119 4.71 -14.01 0.73
N VAL A 120 4.23 -14.62 -0.35
CA VAL A 120 2.81 -14.91 -0.57
C VAL A 120 2.42 -16.29 -0.06
N VAL A 121 3.37 -17.15 0.32
CA VAL A 121 3.06 -18.51 0.79
C VAL A 121 2.04 -18.45 1.93
N GLY A 122 0.91 -19.15 1.75
CA GLY A 122 -0.20 -19.17 2.70
C GLY A 122 -1.11 -17.95 2.68
N GLY A 123 -0.95 -17.01 1.74
CA GLY A 123 -1.83 -15.85 1.50
C GLY A 123 -1.79 -14.76 2.58
N PHE A 124 -2.47 -13.64 2.31
CA PHE A 124 -2.67 -12.55 3.25
C PHE A 124 -4.01 -12.68 3.97
N ASP A 125 -4.05 -12.28 5.24
CA ASP A 125 -5.28 -12.18 6.02
C ASP A 125 -6.11 -10.96 5.59
N VAL A 126 -5.42 -9.89 5.19
CA VAL A 126 -6.01 -8.63 4.75
C VAL A 126 -5.27 -8.11 3.52
N VAL A 127 -6.01 -7.63 2.53
CA VAL A 127 -5.48 -6.78 1.45
C VAL A 127 -6.09 -5.38 1.61
N LEU A 128 -5.25 -4.40 1.90
CA LEU A 128 -5.68 -3.01 2.06
C LEU A 128 -5.35 -2.20 0.79
N ILE A 129 -6.35 -1.51 0.25
CA ILE A 129 -6.17 -0.45 -0.74
C ILE A 129 -6.94 0.79 -0.28
N ASN A 130 -6.26 1.67 0.45
CA ASN A 130 -6.92 2.78 1.13
C ASN A 130 -6.71 4.08 0.37
N MET A 131 -7.81 4.76 0.02
CA MET A 131 -7.80 6.07 -0.64
C MET A 131 -6.95 6.14 -1.93
N ALA A 132 -6.85 5.04 -2.69
CA ALA A 132 -6.06 4.97 -3.92
C ALA A 132 -6.85 4.57 -5.19
N ILE A 133 -7.98 3.87 -5.06
CA ILE A 133 -8.75 3.34 -6.21
C ILE A 133 -9.14 4.42 -7.25
N MET A 134 -9.45 5.63 -6.79
CA MET A 134 -9.84 6.75 -7.65
C MET A 134 -8.71 7.23 -8.58
N ASP A 135 -7.46 6.91 -8.27
CA ASP A 135 -6.27 7.35 -9.00
C ASP A 135 -5.56 6.17 -9.69
N ILE A 136 -6.25 5.03 -9.86
CA ILE A 136 -5.72 3.84 -10.54
C ILE A 136 -6.46 3.63 -11.85
N GLU A 137 -5.72 3.54 -12.95
CA GLU A 137 -6.26 3.51 -14.31
C GLU A 137 -7.10 2.26 -14.62
N THR A 138 -6.74 1.13 -14.02
CA THR A 138 -7.49 -0.13 -14.10
C THR A 138 -7.27 -0.99 -12.87
N LEU A 139 -8.31 -1.72 -12.46
CA LEU A 139 -8.25 -2.70 -11.38
C LEU A 139 -8.29 -4.15 -11.89
N ASP A 140 -8.34 -4.37 -13.21
CA ASP A 140 -8.50 -5.73 -13.77
C ASP A 140 -7.37 -6.68 -13.31
N PRO A 141 -6.07 -6.29 -13.32
CA PRO A 141 -5.01 -7.16 -12.84
C PRO A 141 -5.14 -7.51 -11.36
N LEU A 142 -5.55 -6.53 -10.54
CA LEU A 142 -5.82 -6.76 -9.12
C LEU A 142 -6.99 -7.72 -8.94
N ALA A 143 -8.10 -7.52 -9.67
CA ALA A 143 -9.28 -8.37 -9.58
C ALA A 143 -8.97 -9.85 -9.92
N GLU A 144 -8.07 -10.09 -10.87
CA GLU A 144 -7.62 -11.44 -11.23
C GLU A 144 -6.65 -12.06 -10.22
N ALA A 145 -5.78 -11.25 -9.60
CA ALA A 145 -4.77 -11.70 -8.65
C ALA A 145 -5.34 -11.89 -7.23
N LEU A 146 -6.30 -11.05 -6.82
CA LEU A 146 -6.80 -10.96 -5.44
C LEU A 146 -7.27 -12.31 -4.86
N PRO A 147 -8.01 -13.17 -5.58
CA PRO A 147 -8.42 -14.49 -5.05
C PRO A 147 -7.25 -15.44 -4.75
N LYS A 148 -6.08 -15.21 -5.37
CA LYS A 148 -4.86 -16.01 -5.17
C LYS A 148 -3.99 -15.44 -4.04
N LEU A 149 -4.09 -14.13 -3.80
CA LEU A 149 -3.36 -13.43 -2.75
C LEU A 149 -4.02 -13.59 -1.37
N LEU A 150 -5.35 -13.63 -1.31
CA LEU A 150 -6.09 -13.74 -0.06
C LEU A 150 -6.15 -15.16 0.49
N LYS A 151 -6.05 -15.28 1.82
CA LYS A 151 -6.46 -16.49 2.53
C LYS A 151 -7.96 -16.71 2.41
N ARG A 152 -8.37 -17.96 2.61
CA ARG A 152 -9.80 -18.28 2.77
C ARG A 152 -10.36 -17.53 3.98
N GLY A 153 -11.35 -16.67 3.74
CA GLY A 153 -11.95 -15.83 4.78
C GLY A 153 -11.15 -14.57 5.12
N GLY A 154 -10.06 -14.29 4.38
CA GLY A 154 -9.42 -12.99 4.38
C GLY A 154 -10.31 -11.93 3.73
N MET A 155 -9.93 -10.66 3.92
CA MET A 155 -10.70 -9.50 3.45
C MET A 155 -9.89 -8.54 2.60
#